data_AF-A0A957YRQ4-F1
#
_entry.id   AF-A0A957YRQ4-F1
#
_cell.length_a   1.000
_cell.length_b   1.000
_cell.length_c   1.000
_cell.angle_alpha   90.00
_cell.angle_beta   90.00
_cell.angle_gamma   90.00
#
_symmetry.space_group_name_H-M   'P 1'
#
loop_
_entity.id
_entity.type
_entity.pdbx_description
1 polymer ?
#
loop_
_entity_poly.entity_id
_entity_poly.type
_entity_poly.pdbx_seq_one_letter_code
_entity_poly.pdbx_strand_id
1 'polypeptide(L)'
;PLPVQRLLDKIPERFEVLNNIIKGREVISNVGAVVPSSTLTRFMTAKDDNNQKQLAWGIITDAKSNLRIHLRDFRPHVAVLQTIGRKDLANLITQDYLDSYVEGFNRYIRDLSRITTASRVTMTKPMKNKGTRK
;
A
#
# COMPACT_ATOMS: atom_id res chain seq x y z
N PRO A 1 11.96 23.43 -5.82
CA PRO A 1 11.29 24.74 -6.00
C PRO A 1 9.79 24.55 -6.23
N LEU A 2 8.95 25.32 -5.53
CA LEU A 2 7.48 25.21 -5.55
C LEU A 2 6.86 25.14 -6.97
N PRO A 3 7.34 25.89 -7.97
CA PRO A 3 6.81 25.83 -9.34
C PRO A 3 7.06 24.50 -10.06
N VAL A 4 8.23 23.88 -9.82
CA VAL A 4 8.58 22.56 -10.39
C VAL A 4 7.74 21.47 -9.73
N GLN A 5 7.50 21.58 -8.42
CA GLN A 5 6.67 20.64 -7.67
C GLN A 5 5.22 20.66 -8.20
N ARG A 6 4.63 21.86 -8.39
CA ARG A 6 3.30 22.02 -8.99
C ARG A 6 3.21 21.56 -10.45
N LEU A 7 4.31 21.62 -11.20
CA LEU A 7 4.37 21.10 -12.56
C LEU A 7 4.35 19.56 -12.54
N LEU A 8 5.15 18.95 -11.66
CA LEU A 8 5.22 17.50 -11.47
C LEU A 8 3.90 16.93 -10.95
N ASP A 9 3.22 17.63 -10.02
CA ASP A 9 1.90 17.25 -9.49
C ASP A 9 0.80 17.19 -10.56
N LYS A 10 0.96 17.93 -11.67
CA LYS A 10 0.02 17.96 -12.80
C LYS A 10 0.31 16.92 -13.89
N ILE A 11 1.45 16.23 -13.83
CA ILE A 11 1.81 15.21 -14.83
C ILE A 11 0.85 14.00 -14.78
N PRO A 12 0.45 13.47 -13.61
CA PRO A 12 -0.55 12.40 -13.52
C PRO A 12 -1.91 12.80 -14.09
N GLU A 13 -2.31 14.07 -14.01
CA GLU A 13 -3.59 14.56 -14.54
C GLU A 13 -3.63 14.62 -16.07
N ARG A 14 -2.47 14.82 -16.72
CA ARG A 14 -2.36 14.95 -18.18
C ARG A 14 -2.13 13.62 -18.91
N PHE A 15 -1.73 12.58 -18.19
CA PHE A 15 -1.44 11.27 -18.73
C PHE A 15 -2.24 10.22 -17.97
N GLU A 16 -3.44 9.92 -18.45
CA GLU A 16 -4.34 8.92 -17.86
C GLU A 16 -3.66 7.54 -17.70
N VAL A 17 -2.80 7.16 -18.65
CA VAL A 17 -1.98 5.94 -18.58
C VAL A 17 -0.99 6.00 -17.42
N LEU A 18 -0.31 7.14 -17.22
CA LEU A 18 0.63 7.32 -16.11
C LEU A 18 -0.10 7.40 -14.77
N ASN A 19 -1.29 8.01 -14.73
CA ASN A 19 -2.17 8.01 -13.57
C ASN A 19 -2.59 6.58 -13.20
N ASN A 20 -2.94 5.75 -14.18
CA ASN A 20 -3.34 4.36 -13.97
C ASN A 20 -2.14 3.45 -13.60
N ILE A 21 -0.94 3.79 -14.07
CA ILE A 21 0.32 3.13 -13.66
C ILE A 21 0.68 3.54 -12.21
N ILE A 22 0.60 4.84 -11.88
CA ILE A 22 0.94 5.40 -10.55
C ILE A 22 -0.10 5.03 -9.49
N LYS A 23 -1.41 5.12 -9.81
CA LYS A 23 -2.51 4.67 -8.94
C LYS A 23 -2.66 3.16 -8.89
N GLY A 24 -1.89 2.44 -9.71
CA GLY A 24 -1.91 0.99 -9.83
C GLY A 24 -3.24 0.43 -10.32
N ARG A 25 -3.26 -0.89 -10.51
CA ARG A 25 -4.49 -1.66 -10.74
C ARG A 25 -5.23 -1.96 -9.42
N GLU A 26 -4.90 -1.22 -8.38
CA GLU A 26 -5.34 -1.47 -7.01
C GLU A 26 -6.28 -0.35 -6.53
N VAL A 27 -7.20 -0.70 -5.66
CA VAL A 27 -7.99 0.25 -4.86
C VAL A 27 -7.81 -0.13 -3.40
N ILE A 28 -7.35 0.82 -2.58
CA ILE A 28 -7.14 0.61 -1.14
C ILE A 28 -8.17 1.43 -0.38
N SER A 29 -8.81 0.80 0.60
CA SER A 29 -9.75 1.49 1.48
C SER A 29 -9.45 1.19 2.94
N ASN A 30 -9.23 2.25 3.70
CA ASN A 30 -9.13 2.18 5.14
C ASN A 30 -10.53 2.23 5.73
N VAL A 31 -10.93 1.16 6.41
CA VAL A 31 -12.28 1.00 6.93
C VAL A 31 -12.43 1.58 8.33
N GLY A 32 -11.32 1.82 9.04
CA GLY A 32 -11.33 2.19 10.45
C GLY A 32 -11.87 1.07 11.35
N ALA A 33 -11.57 1.14 12.64
CA ALA A 33 -12.16 0.24 13.65
C ALA A 33 -13.09 1.06 14.55
N VAL A 34 -14.34 0.61 14.70
CA VAL A 34 -15.31 1.25 15.61
C VAL A 34 -15.06 0.81 17.05
N VAL A 35 -14.69 -0.45 17.24
CA VAL A 35 -14.25 -1.01 18.52
C VAL A 35 -13.03 -1.92 18.28
N PRO A 36 -12.19 -2.19 19.30
CA PRO A 36 -10.97 -2.98 19.10
C PRO A 36 -11.21 -4.38 18.50
N SER A 37 -12.35 -5.00 18.80
CA SER A 37 -12.75 -6.31 18.28
C SER A 37 -13.33 -6.27 16.85
N SER A 38 -13.38 -5.10 16.20
CA SER A 38 -13.89 -4.98 14.84
C SER A 38 -13.08 -5.84 13.87
N THR A 39 -13.78 -6.62 13.05
CA THR A 39 -13.21 -7.40 11.95
C THR A 39 -13.94 -7.08 10.67
N LEU A 40 -13.23 -7.10 9.54
CA LEU A 40 -13.84 -6.88 8.24
C LEU A 40 -14.53 -8.16 7.76
N THR A 41 -15.86 -8.14 7.64
CA THR A 41 -16.65 -9.29 7.14
C THR A 41 -17.15 -9.08 5.72
N ARG A 42 -17.45 -7.83 5.33
CA ARG A 42 -17.82 -7.45 3.96
C ARG A 42 -17.42 -6.00 3.72
N PHE A 43 -16.84 -5.74 2.55
CA PHE A 43 -16.37 -4.43 2.15
C PHE A 43 -16.81 -4.11 0.72
N MET A 44 -17.34 -2.90 0.52
CA MET A 44 -17.69 -2.36 -0.79
C MET A 44 -16.64 -1.31 -1.17
N THR A 45 -16.04 -1.47 -2.34
CA THR A 45 -14.99 -0.60 -2.88
C THR A 45 -15.45 0.83 -3.03
N ALA A 46 -14.48 1.74 -3.00
CA ALA A 46 -14.68 3.12 -3.40
C ALA A 46 -15.19 3.21 -4.84
N LYS A 47 -15.81 4.36 -5.16
CA LYS A 47 -16.40 4.74 -6.45
C LYS A 47 -15.50 4.49 -7.69
N ASP A 48 -14.19 4.39 -7.49
CA ASP A 48 -13.18 4.19 -8.53
C ASP A 48 -12.93 2.70 -8.90
N ASP A 49 -13.72 1.77 -8.37
CA ASP A 49 -13.71 0.37 -8.78
C ASP A 49 -14.38 0.18 -10.14
N ASN A 50 -13.59 0.36 -11.19
CA ASN A 50 -13.95 0.08 -12.57
C ASN A 50 -13.22 -1.17 -13.09
N ASN A 51 -13.49 -1.58 -14.33
CA ASN A 51 -12.87 -2.76 -14.95
C ASN A 51 -11.34 -2.67 -15.11
N GLN A 52 -10.73 -1.50 -14.91
CA GLN A 52 -9.27 -1.33 -14.93
C GLN A 52 -8.63 -1.67 -13.59
N LYS A 53 -9.42 -1.72 -12.50
CA LYS A 53 -8.97 -2.11 -11.17
C LYS A 53 -9.07 -3.61 -11.00
N GLN A 54 -7.92 -4.25 -10.91
CA GLN A 54 -7.79 -5.71 -10.82
C GLN A 54 -7.75 -6.19 -9.37
N LEU A 55 -7.30 -5.35 -8.46
CA LEU A 55 -7.14 -5.66 -7.05
C LEU A 55 -7.94 -4.67 -6.19
N ALA A 56 -8.77 -5.20 -5.30
CA ALA A 56 -9.55 -4.39 -4.36
C ALA A 56 -9.18 -4.79 -2.93
N TRP A 57 -8.69 -3.83 -2.15
CA TRP A 57 -8.12 -4.04 -0.83
C TRP A 57 -8.91 -3.33 0.25
N GLY A 58 -9.23 -4.05 1.32
CA GLY A 58 -9.73 -3.49 2.58
C GLY A 58 -8.65 -3.57 3.65
N ILE A 59 -8.40 -2.46 4.34
CA ILE A 59 -7.39 -2.40 5.41
C ILE A 59 -8.07 -1.94 6.72
N ILE A 60 -7.79 -2.65 7.80
CA ILE A 60 -8.22 -2.30 9.17
C ILE A 60 -7.10 -2.56 10.16
N THR A 61 -6.87 -1.64 11.09
CA THR A 61 -5.98 -1.89 12.24
C THR A 61 -6.81 -2.49 13.37
N ASP A 62 -6.40 -3.66 13.87
CA ASP A 62 -7.13 -4.36 14.94
C ASP A 62 -6.74 -3.87 16.36
N ALA A 63 -7.41 -4.40 17.39
CA ALA A 63 -7.12 -4.13 18.80
C ALA A 63 -5.64 -4.27 19.20
N LYS A 64 -4.93 -5.21 18.57
CA LYS A 64 -3.54 -5.54 18.89
C LYS A 64 -2.56 -4.66 18.14
N SER A 65 -3.05 -3.58 17.50
CA SER A 65 -2.29 -2.71 16.62
C SER A 65 -1.69 -3.43 15.40
N ASN A 66 -2.29 -4.56 15.00
CA ASN A 66 -1.89 -5.24 13.77
C ASN A 66 -2.68 -4.66 12.60
N LEU A 67 -1.98 -4.32 11.53
CA LEU A 67 -2.60 -3.98 10.26
C LEU A 67 -3.12 -5.26 9.60
N ARG A 68 -4.43 -5.39 9.45
CA ARG A 68 -5.07 -6.49 8.71
C ARG A 68 -5.40 -6.03 7.31
N ILE A 69 -4.90 -6.76 6.33
CA ILE A 69 -5.11 -6.51 4.91
C ILE A 69 -6.01 -7.62 4.37
N HIS A 70 -7.09 -7.23 3.69
CA HIS A 70 -8.05 -8.13 3.08
C HIS A 70 -8.11 -7.86 1.57
N LEU A 71 -7.90 -8.91 0.76
CA LEU A 71 -8.08 -8.84 -0.69
C LEU A 71 -9.51 -9.27 -1.02
N ARG A 72 -10.29 -8.35 -1.58
CA ARG A 72 -11.68 -8.57 -1.97
C ARG A 72 -11.79 -9.11 -3.39
N ASP A 73 -11.15 -8.42 -4.34
CA ASP A 73 -11.16 -8.81 -5.75
C ASP A 73 -9.75 -9.07 -6.23
N PHE A 74 -9.58 -10.15 -6.98
CA PHE A 74 -8.33 -10.48 -7.67
C PHE A 74 -8.62 -10.89 -9.11
N ARG A 75 -8.94 -9.88 -9.93
CA ARG A 75 -9.35 -10.04 -11.33
C ARG A 75 -8.13 -9.97 -12.27
N PRO A 76 -8.11 -10.76 -13.35
CA PRO A 76 -9.12 -11.75 -13.75
C PRO A 76 -8.92 -13.13 -13.08
N HIS A 77 -7.80 -13.36 -12.41
CA HIS A 77 -7.34 -14.70 -12.02
C HIS A 77 -8.35 -15.50 -11.19
N VAL A 78 -8.92 -14.91 -10.15
CA VAL A 78 -9.92 -15.60 -9.31
C VAL A 78 -11.21 -15.86 -10.07
N ALA A 79 -11.67 -14.90 -10.89
CA ALA A 79 -12.90 -15.06 -11.67
C ALA A 79 -12.78 -16.22 -12.66
N VAL A 80 -11.66 -16.31 -13.38
CA VAL A 80 -11.41 -17.40 -14.35
C VAL A 80 -11.28 -18.75 -13.65
N LEU A 81 -10.61 -18.82 -12.50
CA LEU A 81 -10.48 -20.07 -11.75
C LEU A 81 -11.83 -20.52 -11.17
N GLN A 82 -12.67 -19.58 -10.75
CA GLN A 82 -14.00 -19.88 -10.24
C GLN A 82 -14.95 -20.36 -11.34
N THR A 83 -14.89 -19.79 -12.56
CA THR A 83 -15.74 -20.23 -13.68
C THR A 83 -15.43 -21.64 -14.15
N ILE A 84 -14.17 -22.08 -14.07
CA ILE A 84 -13.76 -23.46 -14.40
C ILE A 84 -13.90 -24.43 -13.21
N GLY A 85 -14.51 -24.00 -12.10
CA GLY A 85 -14.73 -24.85 -10.91
C GLY A 85 -13.52 -25.08 -10.01
N ARG A 86 -12.38 -24.40 -10.26
CA ARG A 86 -11.14 -24.51 -9.47
C ARG A 86 -11.06 -23.49 -8.35
N LYS A 87 -12.07 -23.52 -7.46
CA LYS A 87 -12.12 -22.68 -6.26
C LYS A 87 -10.92 -22.93 -5.32
N ASP A 88 -10.43 -24.16 -5.27
CA ASP A 88 -9.23 -24.56 -4.54
C ASP A 88 -8.00 -23.74 -4.99
N LEU A 89 -7.74 -23.68 -6.30
CA LEU A 89 -6.64 -22.90 -6.85
C LEU A 89 -6.85 -21.41 -6.69
N ALA A 90 -8.09 -20.93 -6.83
CA ALA A 90 -8.43 -19.54 -6.60
C ALA A 90 -8.06 -19.10 -5.18
N ASN A 91 -8.32 -19.95 -4.18
CA ASN A 91 -7.93 -19.67 -2.80
C ASN A 91 -6.41 -19.70 -2.61
N LEU A 92 -5.73 -20.72 -3.16
CA LEU A 92 -4.28 -20.86 -3.02
C LEU A 92 -3.51 -19.68 -3.64
N ILE A 93 -3.86 -19.29 -4.86
CA ILE A 93 -3.17 -18.16 -5.53
C ILE A 93 -3.46 -16.83 -4.83
N THR A 94 -4.68 -16.66 -4.30
CA THR A 94 -5.04 -15.44 -3.55
C THR A 94 -4.26 -15.38 -2.24
N GLN A 95 -4.13 -16.51 -1.54
CA GLN A 95 -3.38 -16.57 -0.29
C GLN A 95 -1.87 -16.36 -0.51
N ASP A 96 -1.28 -17.02 -1.51
CA ASP A 96 0.13 -16.84 -1.86
C ASP A 96 0.46 -15.39 -2.22
N TYR A 97 -0.43 -14.74 -2.97
CA TYR A 97 -0.32 -13.31 -3.28
C TYR A 97 -0.38 -12.45 -2.02
N LEU A 98 -1.35 -12.71 -1.13
CA LEU A 98 -1.49 -12.01 0.14
C LEU A 98 -0.24 -12.13 1.01
N ASP A 99 0.27 -13.34 1.17
CA ASP A 99 1.43 -13.62 2.00
C ASP A 99 2.68 -12.91 1.45
N SER A 100 2.89 -13.01 0.13
CA SER A 100 4.00 -12.32 -0.57
C SER A 100 3.92 -10.80 -0.43
N TYR A 101 2.72 -10.23 -0.56
CA TYR A 101 2.48 -8.79 -0.40
C TYR A 101 2.80 -8.34 1.03
N VAL A 102 2.28 -9.06 2.03
CA VAL A 102 2.50 -8.74 3.45
C VAL A 102 3.98 -8.87 3.82
N GLU A 103 4.67 -9.90 3.33
CA GLU A 103 6.09 -10.09 3.56
C GLU A 103 6.93 -8.93 2.96
N GLY A 104 6.62 -8.56 1.71
CA GLY A 104 7.24 -7.43 1.03
C GLY A 104 7.00 -6.10 1.75
N PHE A 105 5.76 -5.84 2.17
CA PHE A 105 5.40 -4.63 2.90
C PHE A 105 6.13 -4.54 4.25
N ASN A 106 6.20 -5.64 4.99
CA ASN A 106 6.95 -5.71 6.24
C ASN A 106 8.46 -5.51 6.05
N ARG A 107 9.05 -6.02 4.96
CA ARG A 107 10.45 -5.71 4.60
C ARG A 107 10.63 -4.22 4.35
N TYR A 108 9.79 -3.62 3.49
CA TYR A 108 9.84 -2.20 3.16
C TYR A 108 9.77 -1.30 4.41
N ILE A 109 8.81 -1.55 5.30
CA ILE A 109 8.64 -0.76 6.53
C ILE A 109 9.86 -0.88 7.45
N ARG A 110 10.45 -2.07 7.59
CA ARG A 110 11.69 -2.27 8.37
C ARG A 110 12.86 -1.48 7.78
N ASP A 111 13.04 -1.53 6.46
CA ASP A 111 14.10 -0.79 5.79
C ASP A 111 13.92 0.73 5.90
N LEU A 112 12.69 1.22 5.71
CA LEU A 112 12.36 2.63 5.87
C LEU A 112 12.59 3.11 7.31
N SER A 113 12.17 2.32 8.30
CA SER A 113 12.42 2.59 9.72
C SER A 113 13.91 2.66 10.05
N ARG A 114 14.71 1.73 9.50
CA ARG A 114 16.17 1.72 9.64
C ARG A 114 16.81 2.98 9.05
N ILE A 115 16.45 3.33 7.82
CA ILE A 115 16.98 4.51 7.12
C ILE A 115 16.63 5.79 7.87
N THR A 116 15.36 5.96 8.25
CA THR A 116 14.90 7.17 8.96
C THR A 116 15.54 7.31 10.34
N THR A 117 15.71 6.21 11.07
CA THR A 117 16.43 6.22 12.36
C THR A 117 17.91 6.57 12.18
N ALA A 118 18.60 5.95 11.21
CA ALA A 118 19.99 6.26 10.89
C ALA A 118 20.18 7.72 10.46
N SER A 119 19.22 8.27 9.69
CA SER A 119 19.23 9.67 9.24
C SER A 119 19.04 10.66 10.40
N ARG A 120 18.21 10.30 11.39
CA ARG A 120 18.05 11.09 12.61
C ARG A 120 19.33 11.09 13.46
N VAL A 121 20.05 9.96 13.50
CA VAL A 121 21.35 9.86 14.19
C VAL A 121 22.43 10.69 13.49
N THR A 122 22.46 10.72 12.15
CA THR A 122 23.41 11.58 11.42
C THR A 122 23.10 13.07 11.57
N MET A 123 21.83 13.47 11.65
CA MET A 123 21.44 14.88 11.88
C MET A 123 21.67 15.38 13.31
N THR A 124 21.71 14.50 14.31
CA THR A 124 21.92 14.87 15.73
C THR A 124 23.39 14.97 16.12
N LYS A 125 24.32 14.64 15.23
CA LYS A 125 25.76 14.85 15.45
C LYS A 125 26.08 16.31 15.10
N PRO A 126 26.30 17.22 16.08
CA PRO A 126 26.65 18.58 15.75
C PRO A 126 28.00 18.56 15.03
N MET A 127 28.11 19.24 13.88
CA MET A 127 29.41 19.58 13.33
C MET A 127 30.17 20.32 14.42
N LYS A 128 31.18 19.67 15.02
CA LYS A 128 32.17 20.34 15.86
C LYS A 128 32.82 21.41 14.98
N ASN A 129 32.38 22.64 15.12
CA ASN A 129 33.08 23.82 14.62
C ASN A 129 34.48 23.76 15.23
N LYS A 130 35.47 23.33 14.45
CA LYS A 130 36.88 23.47 14.83
C LYS A 130 37.22 24.94 14.64
N GLY A 131 37.61 25.56 15.74
CA GLY A 131 37.70 27.00 15.90
C GLY A 131 38.71 27.70 15.00
N THR A 132 38.43 28.97 14.80
CA THR A 132 39.34 30.11 14.97
C THR A 132 40.85 29.82 14.88
N ARG A 133 41.47 30.38 13.83
CA ARG A 133 42.80 30.99 13.86
C ARG A 133 42.67 32.31 13.09
N LYS A 134 42.63 33.43 13.83
CA LYS A 134 43.74 34.36 14.08
C LYS A 134 44.36 34.88 12.79
#